data_AF-A0A0N5D4X2-F1
#
_entry.id   AF-A0A0N5D4X2-F1
#
_cell.length_a   1.000
_cell.length_b   1.000
_cell.length_c   1.000
_cell.angle_alpha   90.00
_cell.angle_beta   90.00
_cell.angle_gamma   90.00
#
_symmetry.space_group_name_H-M   'P 1'
#
loop_
_entity.id
_entity.type
_entity.pdbx_description
1 polymer ?
#
loop_
_entity_poly.entity_id
_entity_poly.type
_entity_poly.pdbx_seq_one_letter_code
_entity_poly.pdbx_strand_id
1 'polypeptide(L)'
;MSKSSDQIVLERRLKPIYDAIDAGNNKKAMQEADKVLKKHPNTHCAKALKALSLIRAERLNEAWPLIEETESMKDDFDENTLQALCHCFKEAYTPERISLLYEKICTRYPKNEQYLTHLFMSYVRVRNYKQQQKTALALYKEFQRNPYFFWNIMSIVMQAISGDEQLAQTMLYPLAEKLVAKMIDSNLIQTEAGLPDDWSLWTFLFDSTFELLKSIDEELKKKYVVF
;
A
#
# COMPACT_ATOMS: atom_id res chain seq x y z
N MET A 1 -15.88 11.55 -17.30
CA MET A 1 -17.08 10.75 -17.65
C MET A 1 -18.15 11.05 -16.62
N SER A 2 -19.38 11.38 -17.04
CA SER A 2 -20.54 11.55 -16.14
C SER A 2 -20.83 10.22 -15.44
N LYS A 3 -20.91 10.19 -14.11
CA LYS A 3 -21.37 8.99 -13.37
C LYS A 3 -22.79 8.65 -13.82
N SER A 4 -23.06 7.37 -14.05
CA SER A 4 -24.41 6.90 -14.39
C SER A 4 -25.38 7.21 -13.23
N SER A 5 -26.66 7.47 -13.53
CA SER A 5 -27.70 7.67 -12.52
C SER A 5 -27.73 6.53 -11.50
N ASP A 6 -27.49 5.30 -11.96
CA ASP A 6 -27.47 4.11 -11.10
C ASP A 6 -26.28 4.11 -10.14
N GLN A 7 -25.13 4.64 -10.57
CA GLN A 7 -23.93 4.75 -9.74
C GLN A 7 -24.12 5.79 -8.62
N ILE A 8 -24.77 6.91 -8.93
CA ILE A 8 -25.12 7.94 -7.93
C ILE A 8 -26.14 7.41 -6.91
N VAL A 9 -27.14 6.65 -7.38
CA VAL A 9 -28.12 6.00 -6.50
C VAL A 9 -27.45 4.98 -5.59
N LEU A 10 -26.47 4.23 -6.11
CA LEU A 10 -25.73 3.25 -5.33
C LEU A 10 -24.85 3.90 -4.26
N GLU A 11 -24.12 4.96 -4.59
CA GLU A 11 -23.32 5.72 -3.62
C GLU A 11 -24.17 6.24 -2.45
N ARG A 12 -25.35 6.78 -2.75
CA ARG A 12 -26.31 7.22 -1.72
C ARG A 12 -26.79 6.09 -0.83
N ARG A 13 -26.87 4.86 -1.35
CA ARG A 13 -27.28 3.67 -0.60
C ARG A 13 -26.15 3.06 0.23
N LEU A 14 -24.89 3.31 -0.12
CA LEU A 14 -23.74 2.89 0.67
C LEU A 14 -23.48 3.83 1.87
N LYS A 15 -23.84 5.12 1.75
CA LYS A 15 -23.65 6.13 2.82
C LYS A 15 -24.15 5.67 4.20
N PRO A 16 -25.37 5.10 4.37
CA PRO A 16 -25.83 4.64 5.68
C PRO A 16 -24.99 3.50 6.27
N ILE A 17 -24.36 2.68 5.42
CA ILE A 17 -23.46 1.60 5.86
C ILE A 17 -22.18 2.22 6.43
N TYR A 18 -21.56 3.15 5.69
CA TYR A 18 -20.39 3.90 6.15
C TYR A 18 -20.67 4.64 7.46
N ASP A 19 -21.77 5.39 7.54
CA ASP A 19 -22.13 6.14 8.75
C ASP A 19 -22.30 5.22 9.97
N ALA A 20 -22.83 4.01 9.77
CA ALA A 20 -22.98 3.03 10.85
C ALA A 20 -21.63 2.40 11.26
N ILE A 21 -20.73 2.16 10.32
CA ILE A 21 -19.37 1.66 10.56
C ILE A 21 -18.55 2.71 11.32
N ASP A 22 -18.61 3.97 10.90
CA ASP A 22 -17.90 5.09 11.51
C ASP A 22 -18.41 5.37 12.94
N ALA A 23 -19.72 5.16 13.17
CA ALA A 23 -20.31 5.21 14.51
C ALA A 23 -20.02 3.96 15.38
N GLY A 24 -19.26 2.98 14.88
CA GLY A 24 -18.96 1.73 15.59
C GLY A 24 -20.17 0.78 15.75
N ASN A 25 -21.28 1.06 15.08
CA ASN A 25 -22.50 0.26 15.18
C ASN A 25 -22.54 -0.85 14.14
N ASN A 26 -21.76 -1.91 14.38
CA ASN A 26 -21.63 -3.06 13.48
C ASN A 26 -22.99 -3.73 13.16
N LYS A 27 -23.90 -3.80 14.14
CA LYS A 27 -25.24 -4.40 13.94
C LYS A 27 -26.07 -3.61 12.94
N LYS A 28 -26.09 -2.28 13.07
CA LYS A 28 -26.78 -1.40 12.14
C LYS A 28 -26.13 -1.43 10.75
N ALA A 29 -24.80 -1.45 10.69
CA ALA A 29 -24.07 -1.54 9.42
C ALA A 29 -24.43 -2.81 8.63
N MET A 30 -24.48 -3.97 9.31
CA MET A 30 -24.95 -5.22 8.69
C MET A 30 -26.38 -5.12 8.18
N GLN A 31 -27.30 -4.52 8.96
CA GLN A 31 -28.70 -4.34 8.54
C GLN A 31 -28.84 -3.43 7.31
N GLU A 32 -28.10 -2.32 7.26
CA GLU A 32 -28.11 -1.44 6.09
C GLU A 32 -27.50 -2.13 4.87
N ALA A 33 -26.42 -2.89 5.05
CA ALA A 33 -25.83 -3.69 3.98
C ALA A 33 -26.82 -4.74 3.43
N ASP A 34 -27.54 -5.45 4.31
CA ASP A 34 -28.56 -6.43 3.90
C ASP A 34 -29.70 -5.78 3.09
N LYS A 35 -30.12 -4.56 3.43
CA LYS A 35 -31.11 -3.81 2.65
C LYS A 35 -30.61 -3.50 1.23
N VAL A 36 -29.34 -3.12 1.10
CA VAL A 36 -28.73 -2.87 -0.23
C VAL A 36 -28.65 -4.16 -1.01
N LEU A 37 -28.10 -5.22 -0.42
CA LEU A 37 -27.88 -6.51 -1.06
C LEU A 37 -29.19 -7.22 -1.45
N LYS A 38 -30.29 -7.00 -0.71
CA LYS A 38 -31.61 -7.51 -1.10
C LYS A 38 -32.10 -6.92 -2.43
N LYS A 39 -31.77 -5.66 -2.72
CA LYS A 39 -32.17 -4.98 -3.97
C LYS A 39 -31.12 -5.06 -5.06
N HIS A 40 -29.85 -5.09 -4.68
CA HIS A 40 -28.69 -5.13 -5.58
C HIS A 40 -27.70 -6.19 -5.07
N PRO A 41 -27.95 -7.49 -5.31
CA PRO A 41 -27.13 -8.58 -4.78
C PRO A 41 -25.67 -8.54 -5.24
N ASN A 42 -25.39 -7.88 -6.37
CA ASN A 42 -24.05 -7.77 -6.96
C ASN A 42 -23.32 -6.49 -6.55
N THR A 43 -23.77 -5.78 -5.51
CA THR A 43 -23.03 -4.64 -4.96
C THR A 43 -21.87 -5.13 -4.09
N HIS A 44 -20.73 -5.36 -4.72
CA HIS A 44 -19.52 -5.90 -4.06
C HIS A 44 -19.04 -5.04 -2.89
N CYS A 45 -19.05 -3.71 -3.04
CA CYS A 45 -18.70 -2.81 -1.95
C CYS A 45 -19.59 -3.03 -0.71
N ALA A 46 -20.91 -3.24 -0.88
CA ALA A 46 -21.81 -3.54 0.23
C ALA A 46 -21.51 -4.91 0.87
N LYS A 47 -21.12 -5.93 0.09
CA LYS A 47 -20.66 -7.22 0.62
C LYS A 47 -19.40 -7.05 1.47
N ALA A 48 -18.40 -6.32 0.96
CA ALA A 48 -17.16 -6.05 1.67
C ALA A 48 -17.40 -5.26 2.97
N LEU A 49 -18.26 -4.23 2.95
CA LEU A 49 -18.63 -3.46 4.16
C LEU A 49 -19.41 -4.30 5.17
N LYS A 50 -20.27 -5.23 4.72
CA LYS A 50 -20.92 -6.21 5.58
C LYS A 50 -19.89 -7.12 6.24
N ALA A 51 -18.92 -7.64 5.47
CA ALA A 51 -17.84 -8.47 5.97
C ALA A 51 -16.98 -7.73 7.01
N LEU A 52 -16.65 -6.45 6.77
CA LEU A 52 -15.95 -5.59 7.73
C LEU A 52 -16.72 -5.48 9.05
N SER A 53 -18.03 -5.27 8.97
CA SER A 53 -18.90 -5.19 10.14
C SER A 53 -18.98 -6.52 10.91
N LEU A 54 -18.93 -7.66 10.21
CA LEU A 54 -18.88 -8.99 10.80
C LEU A 54 -17.54 -9.25 11.49
N ILE A 55 -16.41 -8.85 10.87
CA ILE A 55 -15.06 -8.95 11.46
C ILE A 55 -15.00 -8.17 12.78
N ARG A 56 -15.45 -6.91 12.77
CA ARG A 56 -15.49 -6.06 13.98
C ARG A 56 -16.45 -6.55 15.06
N ALA A 57 -17.36 -7.46 14.71
CA ALA A 57 -18.25 -8.15 15.64
C ALA A 57 -17.74 -9.57 15.99
N GLU A 58 -16.48 -9.90 15.68
CA GLU A 58 -15.82 -11.19 15.94
C GLU A 58 -16.48 -12.40 15.25
N ARG A 59 -17.28 -12.15 14.21
CA ARG A 59 -18.00 -13.19 13.43
C ARG A 59 -17.26 -13.56 12.15
N LEU A 60 -15.99 -13.96 12.29
CA LEU A 60 -15.09 -14.25 11.17
C LEU A 60 -15.62 -15.34 10.23
N ASN A 61 -16.25 -16.38 10.77
CA ASN A 61 -16.80 -17.50 9.98
C ASN A 61 -17.86 -17.06 8.97
N GLU A 62 -18.58 -15.97 9.23
CA GLU A 62 -19.58 -15.41 8.31
C GLU A 62 -18.98 -14.34 7.39
N ALA A 63 -17.89 -13.68 7.82
CA ALA A 63 -17.22 -12.65 7.03
C ALA A 63 -16.42 -13.25 5.87
N TRP A 64 -15.67 -14.34 6.12
CA TRP A 64 -14.77 -14.92 5.11
C TRP A 64 -15.47 -15.37 3.83
N PRO A 65 -16.63 -16.07 3.88
CA PRO A 65 -17.35 -16.42 2.66
C PRO A 65 -17.70 -15.22 1.78
N LEU A 66 -18.06 -14.08 2.38
CA LEU A 66 -18.38 -12.85 1.64
C LEU A 66 -17.14 -12.22 0.99
N ILE A 67 -15.99 -12.30 1.68
CA ILE A 67 -14.71 -11.81 1.16
C ILE A 67 -14.25 -12.69 0.00
N GLU A 68 -14.28 -14.01 0.16
CA GLU A 68 -13.89 -14.98 -0.87
C GLU A 68 -14.79 -14.89 -2.10
N GLU A 69 -16.10 -14.76 -1.91
CA GLU A 69 -17.04 -14.51 -3.01
C GLU A 69 -16.64 -13.23 -3.78
N THR A 70 -16.32 -12.15 -3.07
CA THR A 70 -15.89 -10.89 -3.68
C THR A 70 -14.55 -11.03 -4.40
N GLU A 71 -13.57 -11.73 -3.82
CA GLU A 71 -12.25 -11.97 -4.43
C GLU A 71 -12.28 -12.89 -5.66
N SER A 72 -13.27 -13.78 -5.75
CA SER A 72 -13.45 -14.72 -6.85
C SER A 72 -13.95 -14.07 -8.15
N MET A 73 -14.34 -12.79 -8.08
CA MET A 73 -14.85 -12.05 -9.23
C MET A 73 -13.78 -11.88 -10.31
N LYS A 74 -14.19 -12.12 -11.56
CA LYS A 74 -13.33 -11.91 -12.73
C LYS A 74 -13.22 -10.44 -13.13
N ASP A 75 -14.23 -9.66 -12.82
CA ASP A 75 -14.29 -8.24 -13.14
C ASP A 75 -13.32 -7.43 -12.27
N ASP A 76 -13.09 -6.19 -12.66
CA ASP A 76 -12.25 -5.28 -11.89
C ASP A 76 -12.99 -4.76 -10.67
N PHE A 77 -12.25 -4.65 -9.56
CA PHE A 77 -12.76 -4.02 -8.35
C PHE A 77 -12.89 -2.52 -8.61
N ASP A 78 -14.06 -1.96 -8.30
CA ASP A 78 -14.15 -0.52 -8.10
C ASP A 78 -13.33 -0.11 -6.86
N GLU A 79 -12.90 1.14 -6.82
CA GLU A 79 -12.02 1.66 -5.77
C GLU A 79 -12.63 1.53 -4.36
N ASN A 80 -13.94 1.68 -4.21
CA ASN A 80 -14.62 1.56 -2.92
C ASN A 80 -14.62 0.10 -2.42
N THR A 81 -14.85 -0.86 -3.33
CA THR A 81 -14.77 -2.29 -3.03
C THR A 81 -13.34 -2.67 -2.63
N LEU A 82 -12.33 -2.21 -3.38
CA LEU A 82 -10.92 -2.46 -3.08
C LEU A 82 -10.51 -1.91 -1.71
N GLN A 83 -10.92 -0.68 -1.40
CA GLN A 83 -10.66 -0.04 -0.12
C GLN A 83 -11.34 -0.80 1.04
N ALA A 84 -12.60 -1.20 0.88
CA ALA A 84 -13.33 -1.97 1.88
C ALA A 84 -12.66 -3.33 2.16
N LEU A 85 -12.20 -4.06 1.13
CA LEU A 85 -11.44 -5.30 1.29
C LEU A 85 -10.12 -5.07 2.05
N CYS A 86 -9.40 -3.99 1.73
CA CYS A 86 -8.18 -3.64 2.46
C CYS A 86 -8.45 -3.38 3.95
N HIS A 87 -9.60 -2.77 4.29
CA HIS A 87 -10.01 -2.60 5.70
C HIS A 87 -10.35 -3.92 6.36
N CYS A 88 -11.06 -4.82 5.67
CA CYS A 88 -11.32 -6.18 6.17
C CYS A 88 -10.01 -6.90 6.54
N PHE A 89 -9.02 -6.90 5.65
CA PHE A 89 -7.76 -7.60 5.91
C PHE A 89 -6.95 -6.98 7.06
N LYS A 90 -6.98 -5.66 7.23
CA LYS A 90 -6.36 -4.99 8.38
C LYS A 90 -7.02 -5.41 9.70
N GLU A 91 -8.35 -5.33 9.76
CA GLU A 91 -9.14 -5.63 10.97
C GLU A 91 -9.14 -7.11 11.32
N ALA A 92 -9.02 -7.98 10.32
CA ALA A 92 -8.85 -9.42 10.49
C ALA A 92 -7.40 -9.84 10.78
N TYR A 93 -6.47 -8.89 10.98
CA TYR A 93 -5.05 -9.15 11.25
C TYR A 93 -4.35 -10.03 10.19
N THR A 94 -4.73 -9.88 8.92
CA THR A 94 -4.16 -10.61 7.77
C THR A 94 -3.64 -9.64 6.69
N PRO A 95 -2.74 -8.70 7.03
CA PRO A 95 -2.27 -7.66 6.11
C PRO A 95 -1.56 -8.20 4.86
N GLU A 96 -1.04 -9.42 4.89
CA GLU A 96 -0.44 -10.12 3.75
C GLU A 96 -1.42 -10.35 2.60
N ARG A 97 -2.72 -10.49 2.90
CA ARG A 97 -3.78 -10.60 1.87
C ARG A 97 -3.89 -9.34 1.02
N ILE A 98 -3.55 -8.17 1.57
CA ILE A 98 -3.52 -6.91 0.82
C ILE A 98 -2.47 -6.98 -0.30
N SER A 99 -1.30 -7.54 -0.01
CA SER A 99 -0.26 -7.73 -1.03
C SER A 99 -0.72 -8.66 -2.15
N LEU A 100 -1.32 -9.80 -1.80
CA LEU A 100 -1.86 -10.75 -2.79
C LEU A 100 -2.96 -10.11 -3.67
N LEU A 101 -3.80 -9.26 -3.06
CA LEU A 101 -4.83 -8.53 -3.80
C LEU A 101 -4.21 -7.56 -4.82
N TYR A 102 -3.26 -6.74 -4.39
CA TYR A 102 -2.60 -5.79 -5.28
C TYR A 102 -1.68 -6.45 -6.31
N GLU A 103 -1.07 -7.59 -6.02
CA GLU A 103 -0.32 -8.40 -7.01
C GLU A 103 -1.20 -8.81 -8.19
N LYS A 104 -2.41 -9.31 -7.89
CA LYS A 104 -3.40 -9.68 -8.92
C LYS A 104 -3.86 -8.46 -9.72
N ILE A 105 -4.06 -7.32 -9.07
CA ILE A 105 -4.47 -6.07 -9.74
C ILE A 105 -3.35 -5.55 -10.64
N CYS A 106 -2.11 -5.49 -10.15
CA CYS A 106 -0.96 -5.02 -10.91
C CYS A 106 -0.61 -5.94 -12.10
N THR A 107 -0.98 -7.22 -12.04
CA THR A 107 -0.87 -8.12 -13.20
C THR A 107 -1.77 -7.69 -14.36
N ARG A 108 -2.96 -7.17 -14.05
CA ARG A 108 -3.91 -6.61 -15.04
C ARG A 108 -3.56 -5.18 -15.44
N TYR A 109 -3.05 -4.40 -14.50
CA TYR A 109 -2.77 -2.97 -14.62
C TYR A 109 -1.30 -2.64 -14.33
N PRO A 110 -0.33 -3.19 -15.09
CA PRO A 110 1.10 -3.13 -14.74
C PRO A 110 1.71 -1.74 -14.82
N LYS A 111 1.01 -0.77 -15.43
CA LYS A 111 1.46 0.63 -15.60
C LYS A 111 0.61 1.62 -14.79
N ASN A 112 -0.24 1.14 -13.88
CA ASN A 112 -1.01 2.03 -13.02
C ASN A 112 -0.18 2.41 -11.78
N GLU A 113 0.22 3.68 -11.71
CA GLU A 113 1.07 4.22 -10.65
C GLU A 113 0.46 4.07 -9.24
N GLN A 114 -0.85 4.29 -9.12
CA GLN A 114 -1.57 4.21 -7.85
C GLN A 114 -1.56 2.77 -7.31
N TYR A 115 -1.86 1.79 -8.17
CA TYR A 115 -1.86 0.38 -7.76
C TYR A 115 -0.46 -0.14 -7.43
N LEU A 116 0.56 0.24 -8.21
CA LEU A 116 1.94 -0.11 -7.89
C LEU A 116 2.41 0.54 -6.58
N THR A 117 1.98 1.77 -6.30
CA THR A 117 2.25 2.45 -5.03
C THR A 117 1.59 1.72 -3.86
N HIS A 118 0.32 1.32 -3.99
CA HIS A 118 -0.35 0.54 -2.95
C HIS A 118 0.27 -0.85 -2.75
N LEU A 119 0.73 -1.51 -3.82
CA LEU A 119 1.47 -2.76 -3.74
C LEU A 119 2.80 -2.59 -3.00
N PHE A 120 3.54 -1.53 -3.30
CA PHE A 120 4.75 -1.19 -2.56
C PHE A 120 4.45 -1.04 -1.07
N MET A 121 3.43 -0.25 -0.72
CA MET A 121 3.04 0.01 0.67
C MET A 121 2.57 -1.24 1.41
N SER A 122 1.90 -2.17 0.73
CA SER A 122 1.50 -3.43 1.34
C SER A 122 2.72 -4.28 1.69
N TYR A 123 3.75 -4.32 0.83
CA TYR A 123 5.01 -4.98 1.13
C TYR A 123 5.78 -4.34 2.28
N VAL A 124 5.76 -3.00 2.40
CA VAL A 124 6.33 -2.30 3.56
C VAL A 124 5.69 -2.81 4.86
N ARG A 125 4.35 -2.86 4.90
CA ARG A 125 3.61 -3.26 6.10
C ARG A 125 3.93 -4.68 6.55
N VAL A 126 4.16 -5.60 5.61
CA VAL A 126 4.49 -7.00 5.91
C VAL A 126 6.00 -7.28 5.90
N ARG A 127 6.84 -6.24 5.82
CA ARG A 127 8.31 -6.33 5.82
C ARG A 127 8.87 -7.23 4.72
N ASN A 128 8.19 -7.32 3.58
CA ASN A 128 8.67 -8.07 2.41
C ASN A 128 9.59 -7.18 1.55
N TYR A 129 10.78 -6.88 2.09
CA TYR A 129 11.69 -5.90 1.51
C TYR A 129 12.22 -6.29 0.12
N LYS A 130 12.30 -7.59 -0.18
CA LYS A 130 12.69 -8.08 -1.51
C LYS A 130 11.67 -7.73 -2.58
N GLN A 131 10.38 -7.90 -2.29
CA GLN A 131 9.33 -7.49 -3.23
C GLN A 131 9.14 -5.97 -3.24
N GLN A 132 9.29 -5.32 -2.08
CA GLN A 132 9.33 -3.86 -1.96
C GLN A 132 10.35 -3.25 -2.94
N GLN A 133 11.59 -3.76 -2.97
CA GLN A 133 12.65 -3.32 -3.88
C GLN A 133 12.24 -3.49 -5.35
N LYS A 134 11.71 -4.67 -5.72
CA LYS A 134 11.30 -4.95 -7.10
C LYS A 134 10.20 -4.01 -7.57
N THR A 135 9.20 -3.75 -6.73
CA THR A 135 8.10 -2.83 -7.05
C THR A 135 8.59 -1.39 -7.16
N ALA A 136 9.47 -0.93 -6.26
CA ALA A 136 10.08 0.39 -6.35
C ALA A 136 10.90 0.58 -7.64
N LEU A 137 11.67 -0.43 -8.04
CA LEU A 137 12.42 -0.39 -9.29
C LEU A 137 11.49 -0.35 -10.51
N ALA A 138 10.37 -1.07 -10.48
CA ALA A 138 9.35 -1.01 -11.53
C ALA A 138 8.71 0.39 -11.63
N LEU A 139 8.32 0.98 -10.49
CA LEU A 139 7.82 2.35 -10.39
C LEU A 139 8.82 3.36 -10.95
N TYR A 140 10.08 3.28 -10.54
CA TYR A 140 11.12 4.20 -11.02
C TYR A 140 11.36 4.05 -12.52
N LYS A 141 11.41 2.81 -13.04
CA LYS A 141 11.60 2.56 -14.47
C LYS A 141 10.47 3.13 -15.33
N GLU A 142 9.22 2.99 -14.89
CA GLU A 142 8.06 3.45 -15.67
C GLU A 142 7.87 4.97 -15.56
N PHE A 143 8.03 5.56 -14.38
CA PHE A 143 7.65 6.96 -14.14
C PHE A 143 8.83 7.93 -13.98
N GLN A 144 10.05 7.42 -13.75
CA GLN A 144 11.28 8.21 -13.62
C GLN A 144 11.20 9.33 -12.56
N ARG A 145 10.45 9.11 -11.48
CA ARG A 145 10.31 10.07 -10.37
C ARG A 145 11.26 9.75 -9.22
N ASN A 146 11.89 10.79 -8.66
CA ASN A 146 12.90 10.67 -7.60
C ASN A 146 12.43 9.85 -6.39
N PRO A 147 11.20 10.02 -5.86
CA PRO A 147 10.73 9.25 -4.69
C PRO A 147 10.84 7.73 -4.89
N TYR A 148 10.57 7.21 -6.09
CA TYR A 148 10.65 5.77 -6.35
C TYR A 148 12.09 5.26 -6.39
N PHE A 149 13.04 6.11 -6.76
CA PHE A 149 14.45 5.78 -6.66
C PHE A 149 14.90 5.66 -5.19
N PHE A 150 14.46 6.60 -4.34
CA PHE A 150 14.67 6.51 -2.89
C PHE A 150 14.03 5.24 -2.31
N TRP A 151 12.79 4.94 -2.66
CA TRP A 151 12.10 3.73 -2.19
C TRP A 151 12.88 2.46 -2.51
N ASN A 152 13.51 2.38 -3.69
CA ASN A 152 14.37 1.26 -4.05
C ASN A 152 15.61 1.18 -3.17
N ILE A 153 16.31 2.30 -2.93
CA ILE A 153 17.48 2.35 -2.03
C ILE A 153 17.10 1.91 -0.62
N MET A 154 16.00 2.46 -0.09
CA MET A 154 15.51 2.12 1.25
C MET A 154 15.17 0.64 1.37
N SER A 155 14.55 0.05 0.34
CA SER A 155 14.26 -1.39 0.33
C SER A 155 15.53 -2.26 0.36
N ILE A 156 16.64 -1.79 -0.23
CA ILE A 156 17.94 -2.49 -0.18
C ILE A 156 18.52 -2.40 1.23
N VAL A 157 18.50 -1.22 1.84
CA VAL A 157 18.98 -1.01 3.20
C VAL A 157 18.18 -1.84 4.20
N MET A 158 16.85 -1.88 4.07
CA MET A 158 16.01 -2.72 4.92
C MET A 158 16.32 -4.22 4.78
N GLN A 159 16.59 -4.70 3.56
CA GLN A 159 17.08 -6.07 3.35
C GLN A 159 18.41 -6.33 4.05
N ALA A 160 19.32 -5.35 4.06
CA ALA A 160 20.62 -5.46 4.72
C ALA A 160 20.46 -5.52 6.26
N ILE A 161 19.59 -4.69 6.83
CA ILE A 161 19.36 -4.62 8.27
C ILE A 161 18.66 -5.87 8.80
N SER A 162 17.69 -6.41 8.06
CA SER A 162 16.88 -7.55 8.51
C SER A 162 17.37 -8.91 8.01
N GLY A 163 18.43 -8.93 7.20
CA GLY A 163 18.86 -10.09 6.43
C GLY A 163 20.15 -10.72 6.95
N ASP A 164 20.82 -11.43 6.07
CA ASP A 164 22.12 -12.04 6.34
C ASP A 164 23.23 -10.99 6.41
N GLU A 165 24.02 -11.02 7.49
CA GLU A 165 25.05 -10.02 7.76
C GLU A 165 26.17 -10.03 6.72
N GLN A 166 26.58 -11.21 6.25
CA GLN A 166 27.63 -11.31 5.23
C GLN A 166 27.13 -10.71 3.91
N LEU A 167 25.90 -11.03 3.49
CA LEU A 167 25.27 -10.46 2.30
C LEU A 167 25.08 -8.94 2.43
N ALA A 168 24.72 -8.48 3.62
CA ALA A 168 24.57 -7.05 3.93
C ALA A 168 25.88 -6.31 3.66
N GLN A 169 26.99 -6.77 4.26
CA GLN A 169 28.31 -6.13 4.15
C GLN A 169 28.92 -6.26 2.76
N THR A 170 28.81 -7.44 2.13
CA THR A 170 29.51 -7.73 0.87
C THR A 170 28.77 -7.23 -0.37
N MET A 171 27.47 -6.97 -0.28
CA MET A 171 26.65 -6.67 -1.46
C MET A 171 25.63 -5.56 -1.26
N LEU A 172 24.79 -5.62 -0.22
CA LEU A 172 23.64 -4.72 -0.11
C LEU A 172 24.02 -3.29 0.29
N TYR A 173 24.88 -3.11 1.31
CA TYR A 173 25.38 -1.78 1.67
C TYR A 173 26.19 -1.12 0.55
N PRO A 174 27.18 -1.80 -0.08
CA PRO A 174 27.90 -1.23 -1.21
C PRO A 174 26.99 -0.84 -2.38
N LEU A 175 25.94 -1.63 -2.64
CA LEU A 175 24.95 -1.30 -3.67
C LEU A 175 24.14 -0.05 -3.30
N ALA A 176 23.67 0.05 -2.05
CA ALA A 176 22.93 1.22 -1.58
C ALA A 176 23.78 2.50 -1.65
N GLU A 177 25.02 2.44 -1.16
CA GLU A 177 25.99 3.55 -1.22
C GLU A 177 26.20 4.03 -2.66
N LYS A 178 26.43 3.11 -3.60
CA LYS A 178 26.58 3.45 -5.02
C LYS A 178 25.34 4.14 -5.61
N LEU A 179 24.14 3.71 -5.23
CA LEU A 179 22.90 4.30 -5.71
C LEU A 179 22.65 5.69 -5.11
N VAL A 180 23.02 5.91 -3.85
CA VAL A 180 22.99 7.23 -3.19
C VAL A 180 23.98 8.18 -3.86
N ALA A 181 25.23 7.75 -4.09
CA ALA A 181 26.23 8.55 -4.80
C ALA A 181 25.72 8.99 -6.19
N LYS A 182 25.15 8.06 -6.96
CA LYS A 182 24.52 8.37 -8.26
C LYS A 182 23.42 9.42 -8.14
N MET A 183 22.64 9.39 -7.06
CA MET A 183 21.54 10.33 -6.81
C MET A 183 22.06 11.75 -6.54
N ILE A 184 23.14 11.87 -5.75
CA ILE A 184 23.84 13.12 -5.46
C ILE A 184 24.39 13.71 -6.77
N ASP A 185 25.11 12.90 -7.54
CA ASP A 185 25.72 13.32 -8.82
C ASP A 185 24.67 13.78 -9.85
N SER A 186 23.50 13.16 -9.83
CA SER A 186 22.38 13.48 -10.74
C SER A 186 21.52 14.66 -10.26
N ASN A 187 21.90 15.32 -9.14
CA ASN A 187 21.18 16.40 -8.46
C ASN A 187 19.70 16.10 -8.14
N LEU A 188 19.35 14.82 -7.95
CA LEU A 188 17.97 14.38 -7.70
C LEU A 188 17.48 14.74 -6.29
N ILE A 189 18.39 15.13 -5.39
CA ILE A 189 18.12 15.51 -4.00
C ILE A 189 17.55 16.93 -3.89
N GLN A 190 17.88 17.84 -4.80
CA GLN A 190 17.44 19.25 -4.73
C GLN A 190 16.01 19.48 -5.25
N THR A 191 15.43 18.53 -5.98
CA THR A 191 14.10 18.65 -6.61
C THR A 191 12.95 18.29 -5.65
N GLU A 192 13.20 18.15 -4.35
CA GLU A 192 12.22 17.75 -3.31
C GLU A 192 11.28 18.88 -2.83
N ALA A 193 11.13 19.97 -3.58
CA ALA A 193 10.18 21.04 -3.26
C ALA A 193 8.68 20.67 -3.47
N GLY A 194 8.35 19.38 -3.58
CA GLY A 194 7.00 18.89 -3.88
C GLY A 194 6.68 17.50 -3.32
N LEU A 195 7.34 17.09 -2.23
CA LEU A 195 7.05 15.81 -1.59
C LEU A 195 5.65 15.85 -0.92
N PRO A 196 4.81 14.79 -1.06
CA PRO A 196 3.48 14.74 -0.46
C PRO A 196 3.53 14.81 1.07
N ASP A 197 2.51 15.40 1.69
CA ASP A 197 2.34 15.65 3.15
C ASP A 197 2.48 14.42 4.07
N ASP A 198 2.70 13.22 3.53
CA ASP A 198 2.76 11.94 4.25
C ASP A 198 4.17 11.54 4.71
N TRP A 199 5.12 12.50 4.72
CA TRP A 199 6.49 12.29 5.21
C TRP A 199 6.54 11.78 6.65
N SER A 200 5.51 12.03 7.46
CA SER A 200 5.39 11.51 8.82
C SER A 200 5.28 9.99 8.87
N LEU A 201 4.54 9.37 7.93
CA LEU A 201 4.49 7.91 7.79
C LEU A 201 5.81 7.36 7.27
N TRP A 202 6.53 8.10 6.41
CA TRP A 202 7.86 7.70 5.94
C TRP A 202 8.92 7.76 7.03
N THR A 203 8.94 8.84 7.78
CA THR A 203 9.74 9.04 8.99
C THR A 203 9.43 7.89 9.95
N PHE A 204 8.17 7.68 10.32
CA PHE A 204 7.77 6.60 11.23
C PHE A 204 8.11 5.18 10.74
N LEU A 205 7.95 4.88 9.45
CA LEU A 205 8.23 3.55 8.90
C LEU A 205 9.73 3.29 8.69
N PHE A 206 10.54 4.33 8.56
CA PHE A 206 11.92 4.25 8.10
C PHE A 206 12.92 5.11 8.89
N ASP A 207 12.56 5.60 10.08
CA ASP A 207 13.36 6.53 10.90
C ASP A 207 14.81 6.07 11.06
N SER A 208 15.01 4.80 11.45
CA SER A 208 16.35 4.23 11.63
C SER A 208 17.15 4.17 10.33
N THR A 209 16.50 4.00 9.19
CA THR A 209 17.15 4.00 7.87
C THR A 209 17.38 5.40 7.33
N PHE A 210 16.56 6.38 7.70
CA PHE A 210 16.78 7.78 7.37
C PHE A 210 17.94 8.37 8.18
N GLU A 211 18.04 8.02 9.47
CA GLU A 211 19.21 8.31 10.29
C GLU A 211 20.48 7.66 9.73
N LEU A 212 20.39 6.40 9.27
CA LEU A 212 21.51 5.71 8.63
C LEU A 212 21.91 6.36 7.29
N LEU A 213 20.95 6.79 6.46
CA LEU A 213 21.28 7.51 5.23
C LEU A 213 21.92 8.87 5.51
N LYS A 214 21.46 9.59 6.54
CA LYS A 214 22.11 10.82 6.99
C LYS A 214 23.53 10.57 7.49
N SER A 215 23.77 9.51 8.26
CA SER A 215 25.11 9.19 8.73
C SER A 215 26.04 8.80 7.57
N ILE A 216 25.54 8.02 6.59
CA ILE A 216 26.28 7.67 5.38
C ILE A 216 26.58 8.92 4.53
N ASP A 217 25.61 9.82 4.33
CA ASP A 217 25.83 11.09 3.62
C ASP A 217 26.86 11.98 4.33
N GLU A 218 26.81 12.06 5.67
CA GLU A 218 27.83 12.77 6.46
C GLU A 218 29.23 12.13 6.35
N GLU A 219 29.32 10.80 6.36
CA GLU A 219 30.59 10.10 6.17
C GLU A 219 31.12 10.26 4.75
N LEU A 220 30.27 10.20 3.72
CA LEU A 220 30.65 10.43 2.34
C LEU A 220 31.10 11.88 2.12
N LYS A 221 30.39 12.86 2.69
CA LYS A 221 30.82 14.27 2.69
C LYS A 221 32.20 14.42 3.35
N LYS A 222 32.45 13.76 4.47
CA LYS A 222 33.80 13.77 5.10
C LYS A 222 34.88 13.12 4.24
N LYS A 223 34.51 12.10 3.45
CA LYS A 223 35.44 11.32 2.62
C LYS A 223 35.74 11.97 1.27
N TYR A 224 34.81 12.76 0.72
CA TYR A 224 34.90 13.38 -0.60
C TYR A 224 34.95 14.92 -0.58
N VAL A 225 34.77 15.59 0.57
CA VAL A 225 35.09 17.01 0.77
C VAL A 225 36.46 17.12 1.44
N VAL A 226 37.52 16.94 0.64
CA VAL A 226 38.86 17.44 0.93
C VAL A 226 39.17 18.47 -0.16
N PHE A 227 38.97 19.74 0.20
CA PHE A 227 39.23 20.99 -0.53
C PHE A 227 38.45 21.25 -1.82
#